data_AF-C6XH10-F1
#
_entry.id   AF-C6XH10-F1
#
_cell.length_a   1.000
_cell.length_b   1.000
_cell.length_c   1.000
_cell.angle_alpha   90.00
_cell.angle_beta   90.00
_cell.angle_gamma   90.00
#
_symmetry.space_group_name_H-M   'P 1'
#
loop_
_entity.id
_entity.type
_entity.pdbx_description
1 polymer ?
#
loop_
_entity_poly.entity_id
_entity_poly.type
_entity_poly.pdbx_seq_one_letter_code
_entity_poly.pdbx_strand_id
1 'polypeptide(L)'
;MVATDVDHYVYNGFGILCGIGTHPVYAFDVDVLDEQVVDRFNNEFQSCCGKPISRVGQAPKTLMLFRMQETNLKKQKSEEKIQGHLEFLAYGQQFVAYNIHPKTQRAYTWSIAPHALKVEELPLLTPDEVEYFFEFFDTITTPRDKEKSYRKLSKIWKSHNNRRYTNIEIRAFLSCFGEEFYNGSHDEWIPVVMAIHYETRGSAEGKEIVREWCKLGRTYDEKSFNAKWDSFD
;
A
#
# COMPACT_ATOMS: atom_id res chain seq x y z
N MET A 1 18.20 40.68 -0.34
CA MET A 1 18.93 39.94 0.71
C MET A 1 20.27 39.55 0.14
N VAL A 2 21.36 39.99 0.77
CA VAL A 2 22.72 39.64 0.37
C VAL A 2 22.91 38.16 0.71
N ALA A 3 23.43 37.37 -0.23
CA ALA A 3 23.73 35.96 -0.04
C ALA A 3 24.81 35.82 1.05
N THR A 4 24.39 35.71 2.30
CA THR A 4 25.26 35.38 3.43
C THR A 4 25.51 33.88 3.44
N ASP A 5 26.77 33.55 3.69
CA ASP A 5 27.47 32.29 3.47
C ASP A 5 26.72 31.03 3.95
N VAL A 6 26.18 30.27 2.98
CA VAL A 6 25.51 28.98 3.24
C VAL A 6 26.54 27.92 3.66
N ASP A 7 27.81 28.14 3.37
CA ASP A 7 28.93 27.23 3.64
C ASP A 7 29.21 27.05 5.15
N HIS A 8 28.58 27.85 6.03
CA HIS A 8 28.67 27.66 7.48
C HIS A 8 27.73 26.57 8.02
N TYR A 9 26.82 26.07 7.19
CA TYR A 9 25.76 25.12 7.59
C TYR A 9 25.97 23.71 7.01
N VAL A 10 27.23 23.29 6.82
CA VAL A 10 27.64 22.03 6.17
C VAL A 10 26.99 20.76 6.76
N TYR A 11 26.51 20.83 8.00
CA TYR A 11 25.84 19.72 8.71
C TYR A 11 24.32 19.87 8.85
N ASN A 12 23.73 20.93 8.29
CA ASN A 12 22.29 21.16 8.36
C ASN A 12 21.59 20.69 7.10
N GLY A 13 20.36 20.21 7.28
CA GLY A 13 19.49 19.83 6.17
C GLY A 13 18.66 20.99 5.63
N PHE A 14 18.23 20.86 4.38
CA PHE A 14 17.25 21.74 3.76
C PHE A 14 15.86 21.11 3.86
N GLY A 15 14.88 21.88 4.33
CA GLY A 15 13.47 21.51 4.34
C GLY A 15 12.66 22.30 3.33
N ILE A 16 11.54 21.72 2.89
CA ILE A 16 10.53 22.41 2.06
C ILE A 16 9.26 22.54 2.90
N LEU A 17 8.73 23.76 3.00
CA LEU A 17 7.42 24.03 3.60
C LEU A 17 6.33 23.74 2.57
N CYS A 18 5.35 22.93 2.94
CA CYS A 18 4.23 22.55 2.08
C CYS A 18 3.08 23.56 2.14
N GLY A 19 2.36 23.70 1.02
CA GLY A 19 1.14 24.49 0.92
C GLY A 19 1.32 26.02 1.03
N ILE A 20 2.55 26.53 0.98
CA ILE A 20 2.88 27.95 1.14
C ILE A 20 3.53 28.50 -0.14
N GLY A 21 3.30 29.78 -0.44
CA GLY A 21 3.93 30.50 -1.54
C GLY A 21 3.04 30.60 -2.78
N THR A 22 3.58 31.21 -3.84
CA THR A 22 2.85 31.39 -5.11
C THR A 22 2.75 30.09 -5.92
N HIS A 23 3.68 29.16 -5.70
CA HIS A 23 3.69 27.83 -6.29
C HIS A 23 3.80 26.78 -5.17
N PRO A 24 2.71 26.53 -4.43
CA PRO A 24 2.75 25.64 -3.29
C PRO A 24 3.04 24.20 -3.72
N VAL A 25 3.93 23.54 -2.99
CA VAL A 25 4.23 22.11 -3.13
C VAL A 25 3.50 21.34 -2.02
N TYR A 26 3.03 20.16 -2.36
CA TYR A 26 2.39 19.21 -1.47
C TYR A 26 3.06 17.85 -1.59
N ALA A 27 2.82 16.98 -0.63
CA ALA A 27 3.36 15.63 -0.70
C ALA A 27 2.47 14.58 -0.05
N PHE A 28 2.59 13.35 -0.55
CA PHE A 28 2.24 12.15 0.20
C PHE A 28 3.48 11.63 0.89
N ASP A 29 3.45 11.49 2.21
CA ASP A 29 4.48 10.76 2.97
C ASP A 29 3.95 9.35 3.25
N VAL A 30 4.46 8.39 2.50
CA VAL A 30 4.07 6.98 2.58
C VAL A 30 4.98 6.31 3.61
N ASP A 31 4.58 6.39 4.87
CA ASP A 31 5.34 5.86 6.01
C ASP A 31 5.08 4.36 6.22
N VAL A 32 5.35 3.57 5.19
CA VAL A 32 5.06 2.13 5.14
C VAL A 32 6.34 1.30 5.06
N LEU A 33 6.37 0.18 5.78
CA LEU A 33 7.49 -0.77 5.80
C LEU A 33 7.27 -2.02 4.92
N ASP A 34 6.05 -2.21 4.42
CA ASP A 34 5.71 -3.27 3.48
C ASP A 34 5.97 -2.80 2.04
N GLU A 35 6.94 -3.43 1.37
CA GLU A 35 7.37 -3.08 0.02
C GLU A 35 6.26 -3.27 -1.01
N GLN A 36 5.43 -4.31 -0.89
CA GLN A 36 4.34 -4.55 -1.83
C GLN A 36 3.26 -3.47 -1.73
N VAL A 37 2.98 -2.98 -0.52
CA VAL A 37 2.04 -1.87 -0.31
C VAL A 37 2.59 -0.59 -0.95
N VAL A 38 3.87 -0.29 -0.75
CA VAL A 38 4.51 0.89 -1.36
C VAL A 38 4.49 0.79 -2.88
N ASP A 39 4.82 -0.36 -3.46
CA ASP A 39 4.81 -0.57 -4.91
C ASP A 39 3.41 -0.43 -5.50
N ARG A 40 2.39 -0.99 -4.84
CA ARG A 40 1.00 -0.80 -5.27
C ARG A 40 0.58 0.67 -5.23
N PHE A 41 0.96 1.39 -4.18
CA PHE A 41 0.69 2.83 -4.07
C PHE A 41 1.43 3.65 -5.14
N ASN A 42 2.71 3.35 -5.39
CA ASN A 42 3.50 3.97 -6.45
C ASN A 42 2.87 3.75 -7.84
N ASN A 43 2.44 2.52 -8.12
CA ASN A 43 1.85 2.14 -9.40
C ASN A 43 0.48 2.80 -9.63
N GLU A 44 -0.33 2.90 -8.59
CA GLU A 44 -1.62 3.61 -8.67
C GLU A 44 -1.39 5.09 -8.93
N PHE A 45 -0.49 5.73 -8.16
CA PHE A 45 -0.14 7.13 -8.37
C PHE A 45 0.38 7.37 -9.78
N GLN A 46 1.26 6.50 -10.28
CA GLN A 46 1.78 6.60 -11.63
C GLN A 46 0.68 6.49 -12.70
N SER A 47 -0.29 5.61 -12.49
CA SER A 47 -1.38 5.35 -13.43
C SER A 47 -2.36 6.52 -13.50
N CYS A 48 -2.68 7.14 -12.36
CA CYS A 48 -3.61 8.28 -12.28
C CYS A 48 -2.95 9.62 -12.63
N CYS A 49 -1.73 9.84 -12.14
CA CYS A 49 -1.13 11.18 -12.06
C CYS A 49 0.20 11.30 -12.83
N GLY A 50 0.74 10.20 -13.35
CA GLY A 50 2.06 10.15 -13.99
C GLY A 50 3.18 9.84 -12.99
N LYS A 51 4.40 9.69 -13.52
CA LYS A 51 5.54 9.17 -12.75
C LYS A 51 5.79 10.00 -11.47
N PRO A 52 5.83 9.37 -10.28
CA PRO A 52 6.01 10.10 -9.03
C PRO A 52 7.41 10.68 -8.92
N ILE A 53 7.50 11.95 -8.49
CA ILE A 53 8.76 12.56 -8.06
C ILE A 53 8.96 12.24 -6.59
N SER A 54 9.66 11.14 -6.35
CA SER A 54 9.84 10.57 -5.02
C SER A 54 11.19 10.87 -4.37
N ARG A 55 11.17 10.98 -3.04
CA ARG A 55 12.33 10.99 -2.13
C ARG A 55 12.31 9.75 -1.24
N VAL A 56 13.47 9.15 -1.02
CA VAL A 56 13.65 7.99 -0.13
C VAL A 56 14.79 8.27 0.85
N GLY A 57 14.58 7.94 2.12
CA GLY A 57 15.63 7.97 3.16
C GLY A 57 15.81 6.63 3.85
N GLN A 58 14.70 5.98 4.18
CA GLN A 58 14.65 4.61 4.70
C GLN A 58 13.66 3.81 3.85
N ALA A 59 14.14 3.11 2.84
CA ALA A 59 13.31 2.22 2.03
C ALA A 59 12.59 1.17 2.92
N PRO A 60 11.34 0.78 2.58
CA PRO A 60 10.59 1.19 1.39
C PRO A 60 9.84 2.53 1.53
N LYS A 61 9.91 3.23 2.68
CA LYS A 61 9.22 4.50 2.91
C LYS A 61 9.59 5.54 1.85
N THR A 62 8.59 6.23 1.33
CA THR A 62 8.77 7.18 0.24
C THR A 62 7.89 8.41 0.40
N LEU A 63 8.42 9.57 0.00
CA LEU A 63 7.66 10.82 -0.07
C LEU A 63 7.49 11.20 -1.53
N MET A 64 6.28 11.51 -1.98
CA MET A 64 5.93 11.87 -3.36
C MET A 64 5.48 13.31 -3.47
N LEU A 65 6.06 14.08 -4.39
CA LEU A 65 5.68 15.47 -4.60
C LEU A 65 4.59 15.65 -5.65
N PHE A 66 3.70 16.61 -5.40
CA PHE A 66 2.70 17.08 -6.33
C PHE A 66 2.26 18.53 -6.03
N ARG A 67 1.43 19.09 -6.91
CA ARG A 67 0.72 20.37 -6.74
C ARG A 67 -0.76 20.10 -6.51
N MET A 68 -1.47 21.09 -5.98
CA MET A 68 -2.92 21.05 -5.81
C MET A 68 -3.59 22.15 -6.64
N GLN A 69 -4.79 21.85 -7.16
CA GLN A 69 -5.65 22.85 -7.79
C GLN A 69 -6.14 23.89 -6.78
N GLU A 70 -6.35 23.46 -5.54
CA GLU A 70 -6.78 24.31 -4.43
C GLU A 70 -5.63 24.64 -3.48
N THR A 71 -5.72 25.79 -2.83
CA THR A 71 -4.73 26.26 -1.85
C THR A 71 -5.29 26.20 -0.42
N ASN A 72 -4.45 26.41 0.59
CA ASN A 72 -4.84 26.42 2.01
C ASN A 72 -5.49 25.11 2.52
N LEU A 73 -5.22 24.00 1.84
CA LEU A 73 -5.63 22.67 2.27
C LEU A 73 -4.96 22.27 3.58
N LYS A 74 -5.72 21.59 4.43
CA LYS A 74 -5.22 21.07 5.71
C LYS A 74 -4.56 19.72 5.49
N LYS A 75 -3.57 19.43 6.34
CA LYS A 75 -2.96 18.11 6.38
C LYS A 75 -3.99 17.03 6.68
N GLN A 76 -3.76 15.84 6.16
CA GLN A 76 -4.54 14.65 6.48
C GLN A 76 -3.59 13.51 6.85
N LYS A 77 -4.06 12.57 7.64
CA LYS A 77 -3.32 11.39 8.06
C LYS A 77 -4.28 10.22 8.13
N SER A 78 -3.90 9.09 7.52
CA SER A 78 -4.69 7.87 7.60
C SER A 78 -4.66 7.32 9.03
N GLU A 79 -5.59 6.42 9.34
CA GLU A 79 -5.44 5.62 10.55
C GLU A 79 -4.11 4.84 10.53
N GLU A 80 -3.58 4.54 11.72
CA GLU A 80 -2.41 3.68 11.84
C GLU A 80 -2.78 2.24 11.44
N LYS A 81 -2.06 1.70 10.45
CA LYS A 81 -2.21 0.33 9.96
C LYS A 81 -1.04 -0.52 10.47
N ILE A 82 -1.13 -1.83 10.28
CA ILE A 82 -0.04 -2.75 10.63
C ILE A 82 1.22 -2.41 9.80
N GLN A 83 1.02 -2.10 8.52
CA GLN A 83 2.10 -1.80 7.57
C GLN A 83 2.70 -0.40 7.74
N GLY A 84 1.94 0.54 8.33
CA GLY A 84 2.31 1.95 8.43
C GLY A 84 1.11 2.87 8.27
N HIS A 85 1.35 4.10 7.80
CA HIS A 85 0.29 5.08 7.52
C HIS A 85 0.67 5.97 6.32
N LEU A 86 -0.33 6.66 5.80
CA LEU A 86 -0.19 7.69 4.77
C LEU A 86 -0.44 9.07 5.39
N GLU A 87 0.42 10.04 5.09
CA GLU A 87 0.17 11.44 5.42
C GLU A 87 0.11 12.31 4.16
N PHE A 88 -0.84 13.24 4.14
CA PHE A 88 -0.88 14.33 3.17
C PHE A 88 -0.29 15.59 3.81
N LEU A 89 0.90 15.98 3.33
CA LEU A 89 1.63 17.14 3.77
C LEU A 89 1.13 18.38 3.02
N ALA A 90 0.32 19.17 3.71
CA ALA A 90 -0.30 20.39 3.19
C ALA A 90 0.14 21.64 3.97
N TYR A 91 -0.72 22.67 4.05
CA TYR A 91 -0.36 23.96 4.64
C TYR A 91 0.25 23.81 6.05
N GLY A 92 1.41 24.43 6.24
CA GLY A 92 2.12 24.48 7.52
C GLY A 92 2.82 23.17 7.90
N GLN A 93 2.87 22.17 7.01
CA GLN A 93 3.74 21.01 7.17
C GLN A 93 5.07 21.23 6.44
N GLN A 94 6.07 20.39 6.75
CA GLN A 94 7.36 20.45 6.10
C GLN A 94 7.98 19.05 6.02
N PHE A 95 8.85 18.84 5.04
CA PHE A 95 9.70 17.65 4.98
C PHE A 95 11.16 18.04 4.71
N VAL A 96 12.08 17.16 5.07
CA VAL A 96 13.51 17.34 4.80
C VAL A 96 13.81 16.94 3.36
N ALA A 97 14.16 17.90 2.52
CA ALA A 97 14.51 17.64 1.12
C ALA A 97 15.94 17.08 0.98
N TYR A 98 16.90 17.63 1.73
CA TYR A 98 18.30 17.19 1.71
C TYR A 98 18.86 17.17 3.14
N ASN A 99 19.34 16.01 3.58
CA ASN A 99 20.13 15.81 4.81
C ASN A 99 20.62 14.35 4.84
N ILE A 100 21.32 13.97 5.90
CA ILE A 100 21.54 12.57 6.29
C ILE A 100 20.32 12.08 7.08
N HIS A 101 19.73 10.96 6.65
CA HIS A 101 18.60 10.36 7.34
C HIS A 101 19.06 9.75 8.68
N PRO A 102 18.38 10.05 9.81
CA PRO A 102 18.90 9.75 11.15
C PRO A 102 18.98 8.26 11.49
N LYS A 103 18.16 7.39 10.87
CA LYS A 103 18.25 5.93 11.11
C LYS A 103 19.24 5.24 10.17
N THR A 104 19.10 5.43 8.86
CA THR A 104 19.96 4.79 7.86
C THR A 104 21.37 5.40 7.78
N GLN A 105 21.60 6.59 8.36
CA GLN A 105 22.87 7.31 8.32
C GLN A 105 23.38 7.56 6.88
N ARG A 106 22.45 7.61 5.92
CA ARG A 106 22.71 7.87 4.50
C ARG A 106 21.95 9.10 4.06
N ALA A 107 22.46 9.79 3.05
CA ALA A 107 21.75 10.91 2.44
C ALA A 107 20.39 10.47 1.87
N TYR A 108 19.40 11.36 1.94
CA TYR A 108 18.16 11.17 1.18
C TYR A 108 18.46 11.11 -0.33
N THR A 109 17.81 10.21 -1.03
CA THR A 109 17.88 10.07 -2.48
C THR A 109 16.59 10.52 -3.14
N TRP A 110 16.70 11.06 -4.35
CA TRP A 110 15.58 11.51 -5.15
C TRP A 110 15.54 10.77 -6.48
N SER A 111 14.34 10.48 -6.97
CA SER A 111 14.13 9.98 -8.34
C SER A 111 14.54 11.01 -9.39
N ILE A 112 14.22 12.27 -9.16
CA ILE A 112 14.73 13.44 -9.86
C ILE A 112 14.98 14.52 -8.81
N ALA A 113 16.17 15.11 -8.81
CA ALA A 113 16.55 16.07 -7.79
C ALA A 113 15.66 17.35 -7.87
N PRO A 114 15.12 17.85 -6.74
CA PRO A 114 14.24 19.03 -6.73
C PRO A 114 14.77 20.27 -7.44
N HIS A 115 16.09 20.50 -7.44
CA HIS A 115 16.70 21.67 -8.10
C HIS A 115 16.72 21.56 -9.63
N ALA A 116 16.51 20.36 -10.17
CA ALA A 116 16.44 20.10 -11.60
C ALA A 116 14.99 20.14 -12.13
N LEU A 117 14.00 20.42 -11.27
CA LEU A 117 12.59 20.43 -11.60
C LEU A 117 12.01 21.83 -11.44
N LYS A 118 11.16 22.22 -12.40
CA LYS A 118 10.19 23.30 -12.20
C LYS A 118 8.98 22.75 -11.47
N VAL A 119 8.41 23.55 -10.58
CA VAL A 119 7.24 23.14 -9.79
C VAL A 119 6.04 22.79 -10.67
N GLU A 120 5.90 23.42 -11.84
CA GLU A 120 4.85 23.13 -12.82
C GLU A 120 4.95 21.72 -13.42
N GLU A 121 6.13 21.11 -13.39
CA GLU A 121 6.36 19.73 -13.88
C GLU A 121 5.85 18.68 -12.89
N LEU A 122 5.52 19.08 -11.65
CA LEU A 122 4.85 18.20 -10.71
C LEU A 122 3.40 17.96 -11.12
N PRO A 123 2.87 16.73 -10.92
CA PRO A 123 1.47 16.40 -11.13
C PRO A 123 0.55 17.38 -10.39
N LEU A 124 -0.57 17.74 -11.01
CA LEU A 124 -1.56 18.65 -10.42
C LEU A 124 -2.79 17.84 -9.99
N LEU A 125 -3.02 17.72 -8.69
CA LEU A 125 -4.10 16.94 -8.11
C LEU A 125 -5.29 17.80 -7.67
N THR A 126 -6.46 17.18 -7.63
CA THR A 126 -7.69 17.70 -7.01
C THR A 126 -7.87 17.16 -5.58
N PRO A 127 -8.68 17.81 -4.72
CA PRO A 127 -9.02 17.25 -3.42
C PRO A 127 -9.64 15.84 -3.48
N ASP A 128 -10.47 15.58 -4.50
CA ASP A 128 -11.11 14.27 -4.70
C ASP A 128 -10.07 13.17 -5.02
N GLU A 129 -9.03 13.50 -5.79
CA GLU A 129 -7.93 12.56 -6.04
C GLU A 129 -7.13 12.27 -4.77
N VAL A 130 -6.96 13.27 -3.89
CA VAL A 130 -6.33 13.04 -2.58
C VAL A 130 -7.16 12.09 -1.73
N GLU A 131 -8.47 12.32 -1.64
CA GLU A 131 -9.39 11.43 -0.93
C GLU A 131 -9.36 10.00 -1.50
N TYR A 132 -9.37 9.88 -2.84
CA TYR A 132 -9.21 8.60 -3.53
C TYR A 132 -7.92 7.86 -3.12
N PHE A 133 -6.78 8.54 -3.01
CA PHE A 133 -5.54 7.89 -2.57
C PHE A 133 -5.59 7.43 -1.11
N PHE A 134 -6.31 8.13 -0.23
CA PHE A 134 -6.55 7.66 1.14
C PHE A 134 -7.44 6.40 1.15
N GLU A 135 -8.52 6.40 0.37
CA GLU A 135 -9.39 5.22 0.23
C GLU A 135 -8.63 4.03 -0.36
N PHE A 136 -7.85 4.25 -1.43
CA PHE A 136 -7.01 3.24 -2.03
C PHE A 136 -6.00 2.68 -1.02
N PHE A 137 -5.31 3.56 -0.28
CA PHE A 137 -4.40 3.16 0.80
C PHE A 137 -5.10 2.25 1.82
N ASP A 138 -6.33 2.60 2.23
CA ASP A 138 -7.12 1.79 3.14
C ASP A 138 -7.49 0.41 2.56
N THR A 139 -7.70 0.30 1.24
CA THR A 139 -7.99 -0.99 0.59
C THR A 139 -6.78 -1.92 0.52
N ILE A 140 -5.57 -1.36 0.48
CA ILE A 140 -4.32 -2.12 0.33
C ILE A 140 -3.59 -2.34 1.66
N THR A 141 -4.12 -1.83 2.77
CA THR A 141 -3.52 -1.94 4.11
C THR A 141 -4.48 -2.53 5.13
N THR A 142 -3.94 -2.99 6.27
CA THR A 142 -4.73 -3.61 7.34
C THR A 142 -4.79 -2.73 8.58
N PRO A 143 -5.97 -2.27 9.02
CA PRO A 143 -6.12 -1.51 10.26
C PRO A 143 -5.51 -2.20 11.47
N ARG A 144 -4.79 -1.45 12.32
CA ARG A 144 -4.09 -1.98 13.49
C ARG A 144 -5.03 -2.57 14.53
N ASP A 145 -6.23 -2.01 14.70
CA ASP A 145 -7.26 -2.54 15.58
C ASP A 145 -7.85 -3.89 15.11
N LYS A 146 -7.57 -4.31 13.86
CA LYS A 146 -7.99 -5.63 13.37
C LYS A 146 -7.18 -6.78 13.97
N GLU A 147 -6.03 -6.56 14.60
CA GLU A 147 -5.29 -7.63 15.29
C GLU A 147 -6.09 -8.22 16.48
N LYS A 148 -6.94 -7.40 17.14
CA LYS A 148 -7.95 -7.88 18.11
C LYS A 148 -9.21 -8.43 17.41
N SER A 149 -9.52 -7.96 16.21
CA SER A 149 -10.66 -8.40 15.40
C SER A 149 -10.43 -9.77 14.75
N TYR A 150 -9.20 -10.20 14.42
CA TYR A 150 -8.94 -11.56 13.93
C TYR A 150 -9.31 -12.62 14.98
N ARG A 151 -9.14 -12.32 16.27
CA ARG A 151 -9.67 -13.14 17.38
C ARG A 151 -11.21 -13.11 17.53
N LYS A 152 -11.88 -12.14 16.90
CA LYS A 152 -13.35 -11.95 16.94
C LYS A 152 -14.05 -12.38 15.64
N LEU A 153 -13.35 -12.33 14.49
CA LEU A 153 -13.79 -12.78 13.17
C LEU A 153 -13.95 -14.29 13.10
N SER A 154 -13.30 -15.06 13.99
CA SER A 154 -13.62 -16.47 14.22
C SER A 154 -15.05 -16.70 14.76
N LYS A 155 -15.77 -15.65 15.18
CA LYS A 155 -17.12 -15.76 15.76
C LYS A 155 -18.25 -15.11 14.96
N ILE A 156 -17.98 -14.36 13.89
CA ILE A 156 -19.01 -13.56 13.20
C ILE A 156 -18.78 -13.56 11.68
N TRP A 157 -19.12 -14.65 10.98
CA TRP A 157 -19.36 -14.59 9.54
C TRP A 157 -20.82 -14.95 9.26
N LYS A 158 -21.67 -13.93 9.09
CA LYS A 158 -22.95 -14.04 8.40
C LYS A 158 -22.91 -13.12 7.18
N SER A 159 -22.59 -13.67 6.02
CA SER A 159 -22.73 -12.98 4.73
C SER A 159 -24.21 -12.90 4.33
N HIS A 160 -24.65 -11.70 3.94
CA HIS A 160 -25.96 -11.42 3.34
C HIS A 160 -25.83 -11.07 1.85
N ASN A 161 -25.01 -11.80 1.08
CA ASN A 161 -25.03 -11.68 -0.38
C ASN A 161 -25.27 -13.03 -1.04
N ASN A 162 -26.38 -13.12 -1.78
CA ASN A 162 -26.88 -14.37 -2.36
C ASN A 162 -26.32 -14.64 -3.77
N ARG A 163 -25.20 -13.98 -4.15
CA ARG A 163 -24.54 -14.20 -5.43
C ARG A 163 -23.74 -15.51 -5.35
N ARG A 164 -23.95 -16.39 -6.33
CA ARG A 164 -23.12 -17.58 -6.55
C ARG A 164 -22.08 -17.25 -7.60
N TYR A 165 -20.81 -17.49 -7.29
CA TYR A 165 -19.72 -17.42 -8.28
C TYR A 165 -19.73 -18.66 -9.17
N THR A 166 -19.46 -18.48 -10.45
CA THR A 166 -19.31 -19.54 -11.44
C THR A 166 -17.95 -20.22 -11.31
N ASN A 167 -17.82 -21.45 -11.83
CA ASN A 167 -16.55 -22.17 -11.87
C ASN A 167 -15.46 -21.38 -12.62
N ILE A 168 -15.83 -20.59 -13.62
CA ILE A 168 -14.92 -19.74 -14.38
C ILE A 168 -14.37 -18.63 -13.48
N GLU A 169 -15.22 -17.96 -12.70
CA GLU A 169 -14.81 -16.92 -11.75
C GLU A 169 -13.92 -17.48 -10.63
N ILE A 170 -14.23 -18.66 -10.09
CA ILE A 170 -13.41 -19.31 -9.05
C ILE A 170 -12.03 -19.69 -9.60
N ARG A 171 -11.98 -20.23 -10.83
CA ARG A 171 -10.70 -20.55 -11.50
C ARG A 171 -9.90 -19.31 -11.86
N ALA A 172 -10.56 -18.24 -12.30
CA ALA A 172 -9.92 -16.95 -12.55
C ALA A 172 -9.31 -16.39 -11.26
N PHE A 173 -10.03 -16.46 -10.14
CA PHE A 173 -9.51 -16.10 -8.82
C PHE A 173 -8.27 -16.92 -8.45
N LEU A 174 -8.33 -18.25 -8.58
CA LEU A 174 -7.18 -19.13 -8.30
C LEU A 174 -5.97 -18.86 -9.19
N SER A 175 -6.19 -18.43 -10.44
CA SER A 175 -5.10 -18.11 -11.36
C SER A 175 -4.25 -16.90 -10.91
N CYS A 176 -4.77 -16.09 -9.99
CA CYS A 176 -4.03 -14.99 -9.36
C CYS A 176 -3.01 -15.47 -8.33
N PHE A 177 -3.06 -16.74 -7.90
CA PHE A 177 -2.20 -17.31 -6.87
C PHE A 177 -1.29 -18.38 -7.49
N GLY A 178 -0.02 -18.02 -7.68
CA GLY A 178 0.99 -18.82 -8.36
C GLY A 178 1.66 -19.86 -7.47
N GLU A 179 2.84 -20.32 -7.91
CA GLU A 179 3.62 -21.37 -7.24
C GLU A 179 3.94 -21.03 -5.78
N GLU A 180 4.17 -19.76 -5.50
CA GLU A 180 4.43 -19.22 -4.17
C GLU A 180 3.30 -19.49 -3.16
N PHE A 181 2.06 -19.75 -3.61
CA PHE A 181 0.93 -20.05 -2.73
C PHE A 181 0.69 -21.55 -2.56
N TYR A 182 0.63 -22.32 -3.66
CA TYR A 182 0.39 -23.76 -3.56
C TYR A 182 1.63 -24.58 -3.16
N ASN A 183 2.84 -24.00 -3.26
CA ASN A 183 4.07 -24.49 -2.62
C ASN A 183 4.47 -23.66 -1.39
N GLY A 184 3.66 -22.67 -1.01
CA GLY A 184 3.92 -21.75 0.09
C GLY A 184 3.79 -22.36 1.47
N SER A 185 4.00 -21.53 2.48
CA SER A 185 3.73 -21.87 3.88
C SER A 185 2.23 -22.15 4.10
N HIS A 186 1.92 -22.83 5.20
CA HIS A 186 0.53 -23.07 5.58
C HIS A 186 -0.28 -21.76 5.66
N ASP A 187 0.35 -20.69 6.14
CA ASP A 187 -0.29 -19.39 6.34
C ASP A 187 -0.57 -18.64 5.02
N GLU A 188 0.18 -18.93 3.96
CA GLU A 188 -0.05 -18.38 2.61
C GLU A 188 -1.10 -19.20 1.85
N TRP A 189 -1.07 -20.52 2.01
CA TRP A 189 -1.99 -21.44 1.34
C TRP A 189 -3.41 -21.39 1.95
N ILE A 190 -3.51 -21.35 3.28
CA ILE A 190 -4.79 -21.53 3.97
C ILE A 190 -5.86 -20.47 3.65
N PRO A 191 -5.54 -19.16 3.51
CA PRO A 191 -6.56 -18.14 3.28
C PRO A 191 -7.21 -18.28 1.89
N VAL A 192 -6.44 -18.71 0.88
CA VAL A 192 -6.93 -18.92 -0.49
C VAL A 192 -7.94 -20.06 -0.52
N VAL A 193 -7.60 -21.18 0.12
CA VAL A 193 -8.48 -22.35 0.22
C VAL A 193 -9.74 -22.05 1.03
N MET A 194 -9.60 -21.34 2.16
CA MET A 194 -10.73 -20.95 3.00
C MET A 194 -11.70 -20.00 2.30
N ALA A 195 -11.19 -19.06 1.50
CA ALA A 195 -12.04 -18.14 0.73
C ALA A 195 -12.98 -18.92 -0.22
N ILE A 196 -12.47 -19.93 -0.91
CA ILE A 196 -13.27 -20.74 -1.83
C ILE A 196 -14.18 -21.71 -1.08
N HIS A 197 -13.72 -22.31 0.02
CA HIS A 197 -14.58 -23.10 0.89
C HIS A 197 -15.79 -22.29 1.36
N TYR A 198 -15.55 -21.06 1.84
CA TYR A 198 -16.59 -20.15 2.31
C TYR A 198 -17.58 -19.77 1.20
N GLU A 199 -17.08 -19.25 0.08
CA GLU A 199 -17.94 -18.76 -1.02
C GLU A 199 -18.73 -19.88 -1.69
N THR A 200 -18.19 -21.10 -1.72
CA THR A 200 -18.88 -22.27 -2.27
C THR A 200 -19.67 -23.05 -1.22
N ARG A 201 -19.70 -22.60 0.04
CA ARG A 201 -20.33 -23.28 1.19
C ARG A 201 -19.87 -24.74 1.32
N GLY A 202 -18.58 -24.99 1.11
CA GLY A 202 -17.99 -26.32 1.19
C GLY A 202 -18.45 -27.31 0.10
N SER A 203 -19.04 -26.82 -1.01
CA SER A 203 -19.54 -27.68 -2.09
C SER A 203 -18.49 -28.64 -2.65
N ALA A 204 -18.94 -29.79 -3.16
CA ALA A 204 -18.07 -30.77 -3.80
C ALA A 204 -17.36 -30.19 -5.04
N GLU A 205 -18.06 -29.32 -5.79
CA GLU A 205 -17.52 -28.62 -6.95
C GLU A 205 -16.42 -27.63 -6.57
N GLY A 206 -16.63 -26.85 -5.50
CA GLY A 206 -15.59 -25.98 -4.94
C GLY A 206 -14.37 -26.76 -4.46
N LYS A 207 -14.60 -27.89 -3.79
CA LYS A 207 -13.54 -28.80 -3.32
C LYS A 207 -12.69 -29.30 -4.49
N GLU A 208 -13.32 -29.69 -5.60
CA GLU A 208 -12.60 -30.19 -6.77
C GLU A 208 -11.76 -29.11 -7.44
N ILE A 209 -12.29 -27.89 -7.60
CA ILE A 209 -11.55 -26.78 -8.21
C ILE A 209 -10.29 -26.44 -7.40
N VAL A 210 -10.40 -26.42 -6.07
CA VAL A 210 -9.22 -26.17 -5.21
C VAL A 210 -8.27 -27.36 -5.18
N ARG A 211 -8.79 -28.59 -5.21
CA ARG A 211 -7.98 -29.81 -5.32
C ARG A 211 -7.10 -29.77 -6.57
N GLU A 212 -7.66 -29.42 -7.72
CA GLU A 212 -6.91 -29.28 -8.98
C GLU A 212 -5.79 -28.24 -8.87
N TRP A 213 -6.07 -27.08 -8.28
CA TRP A 213 -5.07 -26.04 -8.07
C TRP A 213 -3.97 -26.49 -7.10
N CYS A 214 -4.31 -27.15 -5.99
CA CYS A 214 -3.34 -27.66 -5.03
C CYS A 214 -2.45 -28.76 -5.62
N LYS A 215 -2.96 -29.57 -6.56
CA LYS A 215 -2.19 -30.62 -7.26
C LYS A 215 -1.05 -30.09 -8.13
N LEU A 216 -1.02 -28.79 -8.41
CA LEU A 216 0.13 -28.13 -9.05
C LEU A 216 1.33 -28.06 -8.10
N GLY A 217 1.10 -28.16 -6.78
CA GLY A 217 2.14 -28.09 -5.77
C GLY A 217 2.88 -29.40 -5.55
N ARG A 218 4.19 -29.30 -5.33
CA ARG A 218 5.09 -30.43 -5.06
C ARG A 218 4.87 -31.07 -3.69
N THR A 219 4.25 -30.34 -2.77
CA THR A 219 3.96 -30.77 -1.39
C THR A 219 2.54 -31.29 -1.22
N TYR A 220 1.78 -31.41 -2.31
CA TYR A 220 0.39 -31.85 -2.26
C TYR A 220 0.26 -33.27 -1.69
N ASP A 221 -0.57 -33.40 -0.66
CA ASP A 221 -1.01 -34.67 -0.10
C ASP A 221 -2.53 -34.70 -0.02
N GLU A 222 -3.14 -35.66 -0.71
CA GLU A 222 -4.60 -35.80 -0.82
C GLU A 222 -5.24 -36.01 0.56
N LYS A 223 -4.58 -36.73 1.48
CA LYS A 223 -5.10 -36.99 2.82
C LYS A 223 -5.11 -35.72 3.67
N SER A 224 -4.01 -34.97 3.68
CA SER A 224 -3.84 -33.69 4.39
C SER A 224 -4.77 -32.62 3.83
N PHE A 225 -4.90 -32.54 2.51
CA PHE A 225 -5.84 -31.64 1.84
C PHE A 225 -7.29 -31.92 2.26
N ASN A 226 -7.73 -33.19 2.16
CA ASN A 226 -9.11 -33.54 2.51
C ASN A 226 -9.38 -33.29 4.00
N ALA A 227 -8.45 -33.70 4.89
CA ALA A 227 -8.57 -33.46 6.31
C ALA A 227 -8.69 -31.97 6.64
N LYS A 228 -7.98 -31.10 5.90
CA LYS A 228 -8.06 -29.66 6.11
C LYS A 228 -9.34 -29.05 5.51
N TRP A 229 -9.73 -29.45 4.30
CA TRP A 229 -10.98 -29.00 3.68
C TRP A 229 -12.18 -29.31 4.58
N ASP A 230 -12.23 -30.52 5.11
CA ASP A 230 -13.33 -30.99 5.97
C ASP A 230 -13.27 -30.39 7.39
N SER A 231 -12.18 -29.68 7.73
CA SER A 231 -12.04 -28.97 9.02
C SER A 231 -12.60 -27.55 9.02
N PHE A 232 -13.04 -27.04 7.88
CA PHE A 232 -13.63 -25.71 7.77
C PHE A 232 -15.14 -25.78 8.05
N ASP A 233 -15.63 -24.80 8.82
CA ASP A 233 -17.05 -24.62 9.13
C ASP A 233 -17.78 -23.81 8.05
#